data_AF-A0A7V2KMG1-F1
#
_entry.id   AF-A0A7V2KMG1-F1
#
_cell.length_a   1.000
_cell.length_b   1.000
_cell.length_c   1.000
_cell.angle_alpha   90.00
_cell.angle_beta   90.00
_cell.angle_gamma   90.00
#
_symmetry.space_group_name_H-M   'P 1'
#
loop_
_entity.id
_entity.type
_entity.pdbx_description
1 polymer ?
#
loop_
_entity_poly.entity_id
_entity_poly.type
_entity_poly.pdbx_seq_one_letter_code
_entity_poly.pdbx_strand_id
1 'polypeptide(L)' 'MKGVGRNDPCPCGSGKKYKKCCMGSDFGFYEPN' A
#
# COMPACT_ATOMS: atom_id res chain seq x y z
N MET A 1 1.44 10.68 17.48
CA MET A 1 1.18 9.42 16.76
C MET A 1 2.24 9.25 15.69
N LYS A 2 3.15 8.27 15.84
CA LYS A 2 4.08 7.92 14.76
C LYS A 2 3.27 7.19 13.69
N GLY A 3 3.01 7.83 12.56
CA GLY A 3 2.27 7.22 11.45
C GLY A 3 3.03 6.01 10.89
N VAL A 4 2.30 5.08 10.28
CA VAL A 4 2.87 3.93 9.55
C VAL A 4 3.81 4.48 8.46
N GLY A 5 5.08 4.09 8.54
CA GLY A 5 6.07 4.49 7.56
C GLY A 5 5.83 3.81 6.21
N ARG A 6 6.25 4.46 5.12
CA ARG A 6 6.04 3.98 3.74
C ARG A 6 6.56 2.54 3.53
N ASN A 7 7.60 2.14 4.25
CA ASN A 7 8.23 0.83 4.09
C ASN A 7 7.76 -0.22 5.12
N ASP A 8 6.98 0.17 6.13
CA ASP A 8 6.44 -0.73 7.15
C ASP A 8 5.42 -1.70 6.55
N PRO A 9 5.19 -2.86 7.18
CA PRO A 9 4.10 -3.75 6.81
C PRO A 9 2.75 -3.01 6.89
N CYS A 10 1.89 -3.26 5.90
CA CYS A 10 0.62 -2.57 5.80
C CYS A 10 -0.35 -3.04 6.90
N PRO A 11 -0.97 -2.12 7.66
CA PRO A 11 -1.86 -2.48 8.78
C PRO A 11 -3.16 -3.17 8.34
N CYS A 12 -3.46 -3.25 7.03
CA CYS A 12 -4.60 -3.99 6.51
C CYS A 12 -4.40 -5.52 6.50
N GLY A 13 -3.23 -6.02 6.89
CA GLY A 13 -2.96 -7.47 6.95
C GLY A 13 -2.61 -8.13 5.63
N SER A 14 -2.38 -7.35 4.56
CA SER A 14 -2.02 -7.89 3.24
C SER A 14 -0.62 -8.48 3.13
N GLY A 15 0.24 -8.28 4.14
CA GLY A 15 1.66 -8.65 4.11
C GLY A 15 2.54 -7.78 3.19
N LYS A 16 1.96 -6.85 2.44
CA LYS A 16 2.68 -5.90 1.56
C LYS A 16 3.21 -4.71 2.37
N LYS A 17 4.24 -4.03 1.87
CA LYS A 17 4.70 -2.72 2.41
C LYS A 17 3.59 -1.68 2.24
N TYR A 18 3.44 -0.77 3.18
CA TYR A 18 2.38 0.25 3.19
C TYR A 18 2.32 1.05 1.88
N LYS A 19 3.47 1.51 1.36
CA LYS A 19 3.59 2.21 0.06
C LYS A 19 3.21 1.40 -1.18
N LYS A 20 3.14 0.07 -1.07
CA LYS A 20 2.76 -0.85 -2.15
C LYS A 20 1.38 -1.47 -1.93
N CYS A 21 0.64 -0.97 -0.94
CA CYS A 21 -0.69 -1.46 -0.58
C CYS A 21 -1.61 -0.25 -0.37
N CYS A 22 -2.07 0.02 0.86
CA CYS A 22 -3.03 1.10 1.13
C CYS A 22 -2.54 2.51 0.78
N MET A 23 -1.24 2.74 0.65
CA MET A 23 -0.67 4.03 0.22
C MET A 23 -0.19 4.01 -1.25
N GLY A 24 -0.20 2.84 -1.90
CA GLY A 24 0.23 2.71 -3.28
C GLY A 24 -0.86 3.15 -4.24
N SER A 25 -1.02 4.46 -4.44
CA SER A 25 -1.84 5.04 -5.52
C SER A 25 -1.09 5.07 -6.86
N ASP A 26 -0.21 4.11 -7.12
CA ASP A 26 0.48 4.02 -8.41
C ASP A 26 -0.35 3.13 -9.33
N PHE A 27 -1.26 3.79 -10.02
CA PHE A 27 -2.04 3.28 -11.13
C PHE A 27 -1.12 2.62 -12.17
N GLY A 28 -0.93 1.31 -12.02
CA GLY A 28 -0.39 0.43 -13.06
C GLY A 28 -1.41 -0.59 -13.57
N PHE A 29 -2.62 -0.64 -13.01
CA PHE A 29 -3.69 -1.51 -13.49
C PHE A 29 -5.06 -0.83 -13.29
N TYR A 30 -5.34 0.22 -14.07
CA TYR A 30 -6.68 0.30 -14.63
C TYR A 30 -6.66 -0.58 -15.88
N GLU A 31 -6.88 -1.87 -15.68
CA GLU A 31 -7.25 -2.77 -16.75
C GLU A 31 -8.59 -3.41 -16.38
N PRO A 32 -9.71 -2.67 -16.52
CA PRO A 32 -10.96 -3.31 -16.86
C PRO A 32 -11.01 -3.44 -18.38
N ASN A 33 -10.85 -4.66 -18.84
CA ASN A 33 -11.71 -5.11 -19.94
C ASN A 33 -13.14 -5.15 -19.41
#